data_AF-A0A453P1K5-F1
#
_entry.id   AF-A0A453P1K5-F1
#
_cell.length_a   1.000
_cell.length_b   1.000
_cell.length_c   1.000
_cell.angle_alpha   90.00
_cell.angle_beta   90.00
_cell.angle_gamma   90.00
#
_symmetry.space_group_name_H-M   'P 1'
#
loop_
_entity.id
_entity.type
_entity.pdbx_description
1 polymer ?
#
loop_
_entity_poly.entity_id
_entity_poly.type
_entity_poly.pdbx_seq_one_letter_code
_entity_poly.pdbx_strand_id
1 'polypeptide(L)'
;MNFAGHVAHLNIPDDLLAYKDVIAKVIYDKNHPRIQTVVNKVGAISNEFRVPQFEILAGKKDMVTEVKQYGATFRLDYGLVYWNSRLEHEHIRLVSLFKKGDVICDMFAGIGPFSIPAGQKGCVVYANDLNPDSILYLKTNAKINKVEDYIFTYNMDARVFMQSLMAVPDPETKSKCQFVAANCCSEEMVSGNEHSTSNENQNGTFYTSSPHTPL
;
A
#
# COMPACT_ATOMS: atom_id res chain seq x y z
N MET A 1 -2.34 -5.48 23.93
CA MET A 1 -2.30 -6.33 22.72
C MET A 1 -3.25 -5.79 21.66
N ASN A 2 -2.81 -5.68 20.41
CA ASN A 2 -3.61 -5.33 19.23
C ASN A 2 -3.65 -6.54 18.28
N PHE A 3 -4.71 -6.73 17.51
CA PHE A 3 -4.80 -7.75 16.46
C PHE A 3 -5.03 -7.10 15.10
N ALA A 4 -4.33 -7.58 14.09
CA ALA A 4 -4.54 -7.25 12.69
C ALA A 4 -4.56 -8.55 11.89
N GLY A 5 -5.76 -9.00 11.50
CA GLY A 5 -5.94 -10.27 10.82
C GLY A 5 -5.36 -11.43 11.63
N HIS A 6 -4.36 -12.10 11.07
CA HIS A 6 -3.65 -13.22 11.71
C HIS A 6 -2.45 -12.81 12.59
N VAL A 7 -2.11 -11.52 12.62
CA VAL A 7 -0.98 -10.96 13.39
C VAL A 7 -1.46 -10.45 14.75
N ALA A 8 -0.83 -10.90 15.83
CA ALA A 8 -1.01 -10.38 17.18
C ALA A 8 0.19 -9.51 17.60
N HIS A 9 -0.07 -8.25 17.91
CA HIS A 9 0.93 -7.27 18.32
C HIS A 9 0.89 -7.04 19.84
N LEU A 10 2.04 -7.27 20.47
CA LEU A 10 2.31 -7.05 21.89
C LEU A 10 3.17 -5.81 22.12
N ASN A 11 2.97 -5.18 23.26
CA ASN A 11 3.84 -4.14 23.78
C ASN A 11 4.23 -4.57 25.19
N ILE A 12 5.29 -5.38 25.28
CA ILE A 12 5.72 -5.98 26.53
C ILE A 12 6.60 -4.96 27.27
N PRO A 13 6.27 -4.59 28.53
CA PRO A 13 7.10 -3.67 29.30
C PRO A 13 8.42 -4.33 29.70
N ASP A 14 9.44 -3.50 29.96
CA ASP A 14 10.81 -3.94 30.21
C ASP A 14 10.91 -5.00 31.33
N ASP A 15 10.17 -4.81 32.42
CA ASP A 15 10.12 -5.75 33.56
C ASP A 15 9.60 -7.15 33.20
N LEU A 16 8.90 -7.29 32.08
CA LEU A 16 8.33 -8.56 31.59
C LEU A 16 9.06 -9.13 30.37
N LEU A 17 10.11 -8.46 29.86
CA LEU A 17 10.84 -8.92 28.67
C LEU A 17 11.49 -10.30 28.87
N ALA A 18 11.92 -10.62 30.10
CA ALA A 18 12.45 -11.94 30.44
C ALA A 18 11.44 -13.09 30.20
N TYR A 19 10.14 -12.78 30.15
CA TYR A 19 9.07 -13.76 29.95
C TYR A 19 8.45 -13.68 28.55
N LYS A 20 9.02 -12.89 27.63
CA LYS A 20 8.41 -12.59 26.33
C LYS A 20 8.06 -13.84 25.52
N ASP A 21 8.93 -14.86 25.54
CA ASP A 21 8.73 -16.09 24.78
C ASP A 21 7.57 -16.93 25.34
N VAL A 22 7.46 -17.00 26.68
CA VAL A 22 6.36 -17.70 27.35
C VAL A 22 5.04 -16.98 27.10
N ILE A 23 5.03 -15.65 27.22
CA ILE A 23 3.85 -14.82 26.94
C ILE A 23 3.40 -15.01 25.49
N ALA A 24 4.34 -14.91 24.53
CA ALA A 24 4.05 -15.08 23.11
C ALA A 24 3.53 -16.48 22.79
N LYS A 25 4.14 -17.53 23.36
CA LYS A 25 3.68 -18.91 23.19
C LYS A 25 2.25 -19.11 23.69
N VAL A 26 1.92 -18.61 24.88
CA VAL A 26 0.56 -18.71 25.43
C VAL A 26 -0.46 -18.00 24.54
N ILE A 27 -0.12 -16.81 24.05
CA ILE A 27 -0.99 -16.04 23.15
C ILE A 27 -1.17 -16.75 21.80
N TYR A 28 -0.11 -17.31 21.24
CA TYR A 28 -0.16 -18.10 20.01
C TYR A 28 -1.06 -19.33 20.19
N ASP A 29 -0.78 -20.16 21.20
CA ASP A 29 -1.48 -21.43 21.42
C ASP A 29 -2.97 -21.23 21.70
N LYS A 30 -3.34 -20.21 22.50
CA LYS A 30 -4.75 -19.93 22.84
C LYS A 30 -5.56 -19.35 21.68
N ASN A 31 -4.91 -18.79 20.68
CA ASN A 31 -5.57 -18.10 19.58
C ASN A 31 -5.40 -18.82 18.23
N HIS A 32 -4.67 -19.93 18.20
CA HIS A 32 -4.55 -20.79 17.04
C HIS A 32 -5.91 -21.41 16.66
N PRO A 33 -6.27 -21.54 15.36
CA PRO A 33 -5.47 -21.23 14.16
C PRO A 33 -5.63 -19.78 13.65
N ARG A 34 -6.39 -18.94 14.35
CA ARG A 34 -6.70 -17.58 13.89
C ARG A 34 -5.45 -16.69 13.86
N ILE A 35 -4.66 -16.75 14.93
CA ILE A 35 -3.38 -16.06 15.02
C ILE A 35 -2.28 -16.99 14.54
N GLN A 36 -1.46 -16.50 13.61
CA GLN A 36 -0.37 -17.24 12.99
C GLN A 36 1.00 -16.59 13.21
N THR A 37 1.02 -15.31 13.62
CA THR A 37 2.24 -14.56 13.91
C THR A 37 2.03 -13.71 15.16
N VAL A 38 2.92 -13.83 16.14
CA VAL A 38 2.95 -12.97 17.33
C VAL A 38 4.20 -12.12 17.28
N VAL A 39 4.01 -10.81 17.38
CA VAL A 39 5.10 -9.83 17.35
C VAL A 39 5.10 -8.95 18.59
N ASN A 40 6.28 -8.48 18.95
CA ASN A 40 6.46 -7.46 19.98
C ASN A 40 7.06 -6.20 19.37
N LYS A 41 6.53 -5.04 19.77
CA LYS A 41 7.11 -3.74 19.38
C LYS A 41 8.45 -3.57 20.07
N VAL A 42 9.46 -3.16 19.30
CA VAL A 42 10.80 -2.85 19.80
C VAL A 42 11.09 -1.38 19.60
N GLY A 43 11.59 -0.73 20.65
CA GLY A 43 12.03 0.67 20.60
C GLY A 43 10.90 1.70 20.45
N ALA A 44 11.31 2.97 20.34
CA ALA A 44 10.42 4.09 20.06
C ALA A 44 10.20 4.24 18.54
N ILE A 45 9.08 4.85 18.16
CA ILE A 45 8.84 5.20 16.76
C ILE A 45 9.65 6.47 16.48
N SER A 46 10.71 6.36 15.68
CA SER A 46 11.60 7.48 15.35
C SER A 46 11.71 7.77 13.85
N ASN A 47 11.12 6.93 12.98
CA ASN A 47 11.18 7.13 11.54
C ASN A 47 10.07 8.06 11.03
N GLU A 48 10.32 8.69 9.88
CA GLU A 48 9.39 9.63 9.23
C GLU A 48 8.07 8.96 8.80
N PHE A 49 8.11 7.68 8.46
CA PHE A 49 6.95 6.88 8.07
C PHE A 49 6.08 6.42 9.26
N ARG A 50 6.53 6.66 10.50
CA ARG A 50 5.86 6.25 11.74
C ARG A 50 5.60 4.74 11.87
N VAL A 51 6.37 3.92 11.16
CA VAL A 51 6.27 2.46 11.17
C VAL A 51 7.07 1.92 12.36
N PRO A 52 6.45 1.24 13.33
CA PRO A 52 7.17 0.65 14.46
C PRO A 52 8.05 -0.51 14.00
N GLN A 53 9.17 -0.73 14.71
CA GLN A 53 9.96 -1.94 14.52
C GLN A 53 9.38 -3.08 15.35
N PHE A 54 9.42 -4.29 14.78
CA PHE A 54 8.84 -5.48 15.40
C PHE A 54 9.84 -6.62 15.42
N GLU A 55 9.85 -7.37 16.53
CA GLU A 55 10.44 -8.70 16.59
C GLU A 55 9.33 -9.74 16.52
N ILE A 56 9.54 -10.83 15.77
CA ILE A 56 8.63 -11.97 15.73
C ILE A 56 8.98 -12.89 16.89
N LEU A 57 8.04 -13.10 17.80
CA LEU A 57 8.23 -13.94 19.00
C LEU A 57 7.71 -15.37 18.81
N ALA A 58 6.64 -15.56 18.02
CA ALA A 58 6.07 -16.89 17.77
C ALA A 58 5.36 -16.97 16.42
N GLY A 59 5.31 -18.17 15.85
CA GLY A 59 4.56 -18.46 14.63
C GLY A 59 5.37 -18.24 13.34
N LYS A 60 4.66 -17.91 12.25
CA LYS A 60 5.24 -17.75 10.91
C LYS A 60 5.96 -16.40 10.76
N LYS A 61 6.93 -16.34 9.87
CA LYS A 61 7.56 -15.07 9.45
C LYS A 61 6.74 -14.41 8.33
N ASP A 62 5.48 -14.13 8.64
CA ASP A 62 4.53 -13.49 7.72
C ASP A 62 3.83 -12.35 8.43
N MET A 63 4.01 -11.14 7.90
CA MET A 63 3.44 -9.89 8.41
C MET A 63 2.36 -9.34 7.47
N VAL A 64 2.17 -9.96 6.30
CA VAL A 64 1.13 -9.58 5.35
C VAL A 64 -0.19 -10.16 5.81
N THR A 65 -1.18 -9.30 6.01
CA THR A 65 -2.46 -9.69 6.58
C THR A 65 -3.61 -8.91 5.98
N GLU A 66 -4.83 -9.38 6.27
CA GLU A 66 -6.06 -8.73 5.86
C GLU A 66 -6.93 -8.43 7.09
N VAL A 67 -7.49 -7.22 7.15
CA VAL A 67 -8.37 -6.76 8.21
C VAL A 67 -9.67 -6.27 7.59
N LYS A 68 -10.81 -6.65 8.17
CA LYS A 68 -12.12 -6.13 7.77
C LYS A 68 -12.62 -5.16 8.84
N GLN A 69 -12.91 -3.93 8.43
CA GLN A 69 -13.43 -2.87 9.30
C GLN A 69 -14.57 -2.16 8.57
N TYR A 70 -15.74 -2.09 9.22
CA TYR A 70 -16.94 -1.44 8.69
C TYR A 70 -17.29 -1.75 7.21
N GLY A 71 -17.13 -3.00 6.79
CA GLY A 71 -17.46 -3.42 5.41
C GLY A 71 -16.37 -3.10 4.38
N ALA A 72 -15.28 -2.45 4.78
CA ALA A 72 -14.06 -2.32 3.99
C ALA A 72 -13.05 -3.42 4.35
N THR A 73 -12.30 -3.87 3.36
CA THR A 73 -11.26 -4.89 3.49
C THR A 73 -9.90 -4.27 3.22
N PHE A 74 -8.97 -4.38 4.16
CA PHE A 74 -7.65 -3.78 4.10
C PHE A 74 -6.59 -4.87 4.12
N ARG A 75 -5.84 -4.99 3.03
CA ARG A 75 -4.58 -5.73 2.99
C ARG A 75 -3.44 -4.79 3.39
N LEU A 76 -2.51 -5.30 4.19
CA LEU A 76 -1.31 -4.58 4.61
C LEU A 76 -0.18 -5.53 4.98
N ASP A 77 1.05 -5.02 4.97
CA ASP A 77 2.16 -5.60 5.73
C ASP A 77 2.34 -4.83 7.03
N TYR A 78 2.10 -5.50 8.15
CA TYR A 78 2.15 -4.88 9.48
C TYR A 78 3.53 -4.31 9.84
N GLY A 79 4.60 -4.76 9.17
CA GLY A 79 5.97 -4.26 9.35
C GLY A 79 6.36 -3.10 8.43
N LEU A 80 5.56 -2.78 7.41
CA LEU A 80 5.88 -1.72 6.43
C LEU A 80 4.99 -0.49 6.54
N VAL A 81 3.81 -0.61 7.16
CA VAL A 81 2.84 0.50 7.25
C VAL A 81 2.34 0.68 8.68
N TYR A 82 1.90 1.89 9.00
CA TYR A 82 1.24 2.15 10.28
C TYR A 82 -0.20 1.62 10.27
N TRP A 83 -0.56 0.84 11.30
CA TRP A 83 -1.93 0.39 11.51
C TRP A 83 -2.30 0.31 13.00
N ASN A 84 -3.49 0.82 13.34
CA ASN A 84 -4.06 0.73 14.68
C ASN A 84 -5.57 0.48 14.65
N SER A 85 -5.97 -0.77 14.88
CA SER A 85 -7.39 -1.17 14.93
C SER A 85 -8.22 -0.42 15.99
N ARG A 86 -7.62 0.20 17.01
CA ARG A 86 -8.38 0.93 18.04
C ARG A 86 -8.98 2.25 17.55
N LEU A 87 -8.49 2.77 16.42
CA LEU A 87 -8.98 4.02 15.84
C LEU A 87 -10.21 3.82 14.96
N GLU A 88 -10.66 2.57 14.78
CA GLU A 88 -11.76 2.21 13.89
C GLU A 88 -13.02 3.05 14.15
N HIS A 89 -13.45 3.16 15.41
CA HIS A 89 -14.63 3.94 15.79
C HIS A 89 -14.53 5.42 15.42
N GLU A 90 -13.34 6.00 15.52
CA GLU A 90 -13.12 7.39 15.15
C GLU A 90 -13.12 7.57 13.64
N HIS A 91 -12.56 6.60 12.90
CA HIS A 91 -12.59 6.58 11.45
C HIS A 91 -14.03 6.60 10.93
N ILE A 92 -14.88 5.71 11.43
CA ILE A 92 -16.27 5.64 10.97
C ILE A 92 -17.08 6.85 11.41
N ARG A 93 -16.79 7.43 12.59
CA ARG A 93 -17.45 8.65 13.06
C ARG A 93 -17.24 9.78 12.07
N LEU A 94 -16.01 10.01 11.61
CA LEU A 94 -15.71 11.03 10.60
C LEU A 94 -16.30 10.68 9.23
N VAL A 95 -16.07 9.46 8.75
CA VAL A 95 -16.62 9.00 7.46
C VAL A 95 -18.14 9.12 7.43
N SER A 96 -18.84 8.91 8.55
CA SER A 96 -20.30 9.01 8.64
C SER A 96 -20.84 10.39 8.23
N LEU A 97 -20.04 11.45 8.40
CA LEU A 97 -20.40 12.83 8.07
C LEU A 97 -20.32 13.12 6.56
N PHE A 98 -19.55 12.34 5.81
CA PHE A 98 -19.36 12.53 4.38
C PHE A 98 -20.61 12.13 3.58
N LYS A 99 -20.84 12.87 2.50
CA LYS A 99 -21.95 12.69 1.56
C LYS A 99 -21.40 12.32 0.18
N LYS A 100 -22.23 11.59 -0.58
CA LYS A 100 -21.93 11.25 -1.97
C LYS A 100 -21.64 12.52 -2.77
N GLY A 101 -20.56 12.52 -3.54
CA GLY A 101 -20.11 13.67 -4.33
C GLY A 101 -19.23 14.65 -3.58
N ASP A 102 -19.02 14.50 -2.27
CA ASP A 102 -18.02 15.30 -1.55
C ASP A 102 -16.62 15.04 -2.11
N VAL A 103 -15.79 16.08 -2.11
CA VAL A 103 -14.37 15.99 -2.43
C VAL A 103 -13.58 16.00 -1.13
N ILE A 104 -12.83 14.93 -0.88
CA ILE A 104 -12.06 14.71 0.34
C ILE A 104 -10.57 14.79 0.01
N CYS A 105 -9.83 15.53 0.83
CA CYS A 105 -8.37 15.57 0.78
C CYS A 105 -7.83 14.87 2.04
N ASP A 106 -7.21 13.71 1.86
CA ASP A 106 -6.58 12.92 2.91
C ASP A 106 -5.06 13.06 2.78
N MET A 107 -4.45 13.94 3.58
CA MET A 107 -3.03 14.28 3.45
C MET A 107 -2.08 13.19 3.95
N PHE A 108 -2.57 12.29 4.81
CA PHE A 108 -1.81 11.25 5.49
C PHE A 108 -2.61 9.94 5.49
N ALA A 109 -2.95 9.49 4.29
CA ALA A 109 -3.93 8.46 4.06
C ALA A 109 -3.49 7.08 4.57
N GLY A 110 -2.20 6.83 4.76
CA GLY A 110 -1.69 5.49 5.04
C GLY A 110 -2.20 4.50 4.00
N ILE A 111 -2.78 3.38 4.47
CA ILE A 111 -3.41 2.37 3.60
C ILE A 111 -4.89 2.64 3.28
N GLY A 112 -5.40 3.81 3.67
CA GLY A 112 -6.74 4.30 3.35
C GLY A 112 -7.87 4.02 4.34
N PRO A 113 -7.69 3.98 5.67
CA PRO A 113 -8.80 3.73 6.60
C PRO A 113 -9.90 4.80 6.53
N PHE A 114 -9.62 6.01 6.03
CA PHE A 114 -10.62 7.04 5.70
C PHE A 114 -10.96 7.07 4.22
N SER A 115 -9.93 7.02 3.37
CA SER A 115 -10.05 7.11 1.92
C SER A 115 -10.91 5.99 1.31
N ILE A 116 -10.72 4.73 1.73
CA ILE A 116 -11.49 3.59 1.20
C ILE A 116 -12.98 3.71 1.55
N PRO A 117 -13.38 3.89 2.83
CA PRO A 117 -14.81 4.04 3.15
C PRO A 117 -15.44 5.31 2.56
N ALA A 118 -14.69 6.41 2.40
CA ALA A 118 -15.17 7.60 1.70
C ALA A 118 -15.46 7.31 0.21
N GLY A 119 -14.56 6.60 -0.48
CA GLY A 119 -14.79 6.13 -1.85
C GLY A 119 -16.02 5.23 -1.96
N GLN A 120 -16.25 4.34 -0.99
CA GLN A 120 -17.45 3.48 -0.96
C GLN A 120 -18.76 4.28 -0.82
N LYS A 121 -18.71 5.47 -0.20
CA LYS A 121 -19.83 6.42 -0.15
C LYS A 121 -20.01 7.21 -1.45
N GLY A 122 -19.12 7.05 -2.42
CA GLY A 122 -19.10 7.81 -3.68
C GLY A 122 -18.57 9.23 -3.52
N CYS A 123 -17.68 9.46 -2.56
CA CYS A 123 -16.87 10.68 -2.49
C CYS A 123 -15.68 10.57 -3.45
N VAL A 124 -15.21 11.69 -3.99
CA VAL A 124 -13.93 11.75 -4.70
C VAL A 124 -12.84 12.04 -3.68
N VAL A 125 -11.79 11.23 -3.65
CA VAL A 125 -10.74 11.32 -2.63
C VAL A 125 -9.39 11.54 -3.29
N TYR A 126 -8.72 12.62 -2.89
CA TYR A 126 -7.30 12.84 -3.15
C TYR A 126 -6.52 12.41 -1.91
N ALA A 127 -5.82 11.29 -2.03
CA ALA A 127 -5.18 10.60 -0.91
C ALA A 127 -3.67 10.61 -1.06
N ASN A 128 -2.97 11.20 -0.10
CA ASN A 128 -1.52 11.33 -0.07
C ASN A 128 -0.94 10.62 1.15
N ASP A 129 0.24 10.06 1.00
CA ASP A 129 1.05 9.60 2.13
C ASP A 129 2.53 9.68 1.76
N LEU A 130 3.39 9.95 2.75
CA LEU A 130 4.83 10.03 2.53
C LEU A 130 5.46 8.64 2.33
N ASN A 131 4.90 7.60 2.98
CA ASN A 131 5.40 6.25 2.89
C ASN A 131 4.98 5.58 1.55
N PRO A 132 5.90 5.18 0.68
CA PRO A 132 5.56 4.53 -0.58
C PRO A 132 4.84 3.19 -0.39
N ASP A 133 5.15 2.43 0.67
CA ASP A 133 4.46 1.16 0.98
C ASP A 133 3.00 1.40 1.36
N SER A 134 2.72 2.49 2.10
CA SER A 134 1.34 2.92 2.40
C SER A 134 0.55 3.16 1.11
N ILE A 135 1.16 3.85 0.14
CA ILE A 135 0.51 4.13 -1.16
C ILE A 135 0.30 2.86 -2.00
N LEU A 136 1.26 1.94 -2.00
CA LEU A 136 1.09 0.63 -2.65
C LEU A 136 -0.10 -0.14 -2.07
N TYR A 137 -0.21 -0.18 -0.75
CA TYR A 137 -1.34 -0.83 -0.08
C TYR A 137 -2.64 -0.05 -0.25
N LEU A 138 -2.63 1.28 -0.29
CA LEU A 138 -3.80 2.09 -0.58
C LEU A 138 -4.36 1.77 -1.98
N LYS A 139 -3.51 1.73 -3.01
CA LYS A 139 -3.90 1.33 -4.37
C LYS A 139 -4.47 -0.09 -4.40
N THR A 140 -3.82 -1.01 -3.70
CA THR A 140 -4.28 -2.40 -3.56
C THR A 140 -5.65 -2.46 -2.89
N ASN A 141 -5.85 -1.72 -1.82
CA ASN A 141 -7.09 -1.68 -1.05
C ASN A 141 -8.21 -1.00 -1.84
N ALA A 142 -7.91 0.02 -2.65
CA ALA A 142 -8.89 0.63 -3.54
C ALA A 142 -9.47 -0.40 -4.51
N LYS A 143 -8.60 -1.21 -5.14
CA LYS A 143 -9.02 -2.33 -6.02
C LYS A 143 -9.81 -3.41 -5.28
N ILE A 144 -9.35 -3.83 -4.09
CA ILE A 144 -10.05 -4.84 -3.28
C ILE A 144 -11.48 -4.39 -2.97
N ASN A 145 -11.67 -3.10 -2.69
CA ASN A 145 -12.97 -2.53 -2.31
C ASN A 145 -13.76 -1.96 -3.50
N LYS A 146 -13.23 -2.05 -4.73
CA LYS A 146 -13.86 -1.59 -5.98
C LYS A 146 -14.17 -0.09 -5.98
N VAL A 147 -13.21 0.72 -5.52
CA VAL A 147 -13.32 2.18 -5.40
C VAL A 147 -12.14 2.91 -6.04
N GLU A 148 -11.36 2.22 -6.87
CA GLU A 148 -10.21 2.78 -7.60
C GLU A 148 -10.55 4.03 -8.42
N ASP A 149 -11.75 4.09 -9.00
CA ASP A 149 -12.21 5.24 -9.79
C ASP A 149 -12.47 6.50 -8.94
N TYR A 150 -12.59 6.34 -7.62
CA TYR A 150 -12.86 7.43 -6.68
C TYR A 150 -11.61 7.91 -5.93
N ILE A 151 -10.49 7.20 -6.03
CA ILE A 151 -9.31 7.43 -5.18
C ILE A 151 -8.08 7.76 -6.02
N PHE A 152 -7.66 9.03 -5.95
CA PHE A 152 -6.46 9.55 -6.59
C PHE A 152 -5.32 9.56 -5.58
N THR A 153 -4.31 8.70 -5.80
CA THR A 153 -3.22 8.49 -4.84
C THR A 153 -1.96 9.28 -5.18
N TYR A 154 -1.31 9.87 -4.18
CA TYR A 154 -0.06 10.63 -4.30
C TYR A 154 0.96 10.16 -3.27
N ASN A 155 2.24 10.19 -3.62
CA ASN A 155 3.34 9.89 -2.69
C ASN A 155 4.25 11.11 -2.55
N MET A 156 3.87 12.04 -1.67
CA MET A 156 4.55 13.33 -1.51
C MET A 156 4.58 13.75 -0.04
N ASP A 157 5.47 14.68 0.30
CA ASP A 157 5.32 15.46 1.53
C ASP A 157 3.97 16.19 1.52
N ALA A 158 3.22 16.09 2.63
CA ALA A 158 1.86 16.63 2.73
C ALA A 158 1.77 18.14 2.44
N ARG A 159 2.81 18.92 2.75
CA ARG A 159 2.83 20.36 2.48
C ARG A 159 2.96 20.62 0.98
N VAL A 160 3.81 19.85 0.30
CA VAL A 160 3.99 19.94 -1.15
C VAL A 160 2.72 19.47 -1.86
N PHE A 161 2.11 18.39 -1.38
CA PHE A 161 0.84 17.89 -1.89
C PHE A 161 -0.29 18.93 -1.76
N MET A 162 -0.41 19.57 -0.60
CA MET A 162 -1.43 20.61 -0.41
C MET A 162 -1.20 21.82 -1.34
N GLN A 163 0.05 22.24 -1.50
CA GLN A 163 0.41 23.32 -2.42
C GLN A 163 0.07 22.96 -3.88
N SER A 164 0.35 21.74 -4.32
CA SER A 164 0.05 21.30 -5.68
C SER A 164 -1.46 21.20 -5.94
N LEU A 165 -2.23 20.77 -4.95
CA LEU A 165 -3.69 20.68 -5.05
C LEU A 165 -4.38 22.05 -5.08
N MET A 166 -3.83 23.04 -4.36
CA MET A 166 -4.37 24.40 -4.29
C MET A 166 -3.87 25.34 -5.40
N ALA A 167 -2.90 24.92 -6.21
CA ALA A 167 -2.35 25.75 -7.27
C ALA A 167 -3.44 26.10 -8.30
N VAL A 168 -3.68 27.40 -8.49
CA VAL A 168 -4.56 27.89 -9.56
C VAL A 168 -3.88 27.57 -10.90
N PRO A 169 -4.54 26.87 -11.84
CA PRO A 169 -3.94 26.62 -13.14
C PRO A 169 -3.71 27.96 -13.84
N ASP A 170 -2.45 28.30 -14.11
CA ASP A 170 -2.11 29.32 -15.08
C ASP A 170 -2.67 28.87 -16.45
N PRO A 171 -3.26 29.75 -17.28
CA PRO A 171 -3.65 29.43 -18.65
C PRO A 171 -2.62 28.61 -19.44
N GLU A 172 -1.31 28.73 -19.19
CA GLU A 172 -0.27 27.89 -19.82
C GLU A 172 -0.18 26.46 -19.27
N THR A 173 -0.60 26.21 -18.02
CA THR A 173 -0.47 24.90 -17.36
C THR A 173 -1.63 23.94 -17.66
N LYS A 174 -2.73 24.45 -18.27
CA LYS A 174 -3.89 23.63 -18.70
C LYS A 174 -3.50 22.49 -19.63
N SER A 175 -2.48 22.67 -20.47
CA SER A 175 -2.00 21.63 -21.40
C SER A 175 -1.25 20.50 -20.69
N LYS A 176 -0.78 20.71 -19.45
CA LYS A 176 0.09 19.77 -18.71
C LYS A 176 -0.64 19.04 -17.57
N CYS A 177 -1.63 19.66 -16.93
CA CYS A 177 -2.42 19.02 -15.85
C CYS A 177 -3.29 17.84 -16.32
N GLN A 178 -3.74 17.82 -17.57
CA GLN A 178 -4.44 16.65 -18.13
C GLN A 178 -3.53 15.42 -18.28
N PHE A 179 -2.23 15.62 -18.41
CA PHE A 179 -1.26 14.54 -18.58
C PHE A 179 -0.87 13.88 -17.24
N VAL A 180 -0.79 14.66 -16.15
CA VAL A 180 -0.39 14.12 -14.82
C VAL A 180 -1.49 13.27 -14.17
N ALA A 181 -2.75 13.66 -14.31
CA ALA A 181 -3.88 12.85 -13.83
C ALA A 181 -4.01 11.51 -14.59
N ALA A 182 -3.63 11.49 -15.87
CA ALA A 182 -3.59 10.27 -16.68
C ALA A 182 -2.40 9.37 -16.33
N ASN A 183 -1.20 9.96 -16.12
CA ASN A 183 0.02 9.18 -15.86
C ASN A 183 0.06 8.50 -14.48
N CYS A 184 -0.64 9.01 -13.47
CA CYS A 184 -0.76 8.28 -12.18
C CYS A 184 -1.49 6.93 -12.30
N CYS A 185 -2.22 6.71 -13.42
CA CYS A 185 -2.97 5.49 -13.68
C CYS A 185 -2.25 4.50 -14.61
N SER A 186 -1.05 4.81 -15.12
CA SER A 186 -0.43 4.00 -16.17
C SER A 186 1.10 3.94 -16.07
N GLU A 187 1.63 3.24 -15.07
CA GLU A 187 2.98 2.67 -15.17
C GLU A 187 2.98 1.23 -14.63
N GLU A 188 2.81 0.29 -15.57
CA GLU A 188 3.62 -0.93 -15.66
C GLU A 188 3.36 -1.57 -17.04
N MET A 189 4.37 -1.59 -17.91
CA MET A 189 4.78 -2.73 -18.75
C MET A 189 5.99 -2.32 -19.60
N VAL A 190 7.19 -2.77 -19.21
CA VAL A 190 8.35 -2.81 -20.11
C VAL A 190 8.19 -4.04 -21.00
N SER A 191 7.86 -3.84 -22.27
CA SER A 191 8.08 -4.81 -23.34
C SER A 191 9.17 -4.27 -24.26
N GLY A 192 10.37 -4.83 -24.15
CA GLY A 192 11.43 -4.61 -25.15
C GLY A 192 11.17 -5.50 -26.36
N ASN A 193 10.75 -4.91 -27.48
CA ASN A 193 11.06 -5.42 -28.81
C ASN A 193 10.83 -4.31 -29.83
N GLU A 194 11.92 -3.66 -30.27
CA GLU A 194 11.90 -2.81 -31.46
C GLU A 194 12.42 -3.62 -32.65
N HIS A 195 11.59 -3.68 -33.69
CA HIS A 195 11.98 -4.05 -35.03
C HIS A 195 11.48 -2.96 -35.98
N SER A 196 12.39 -2.33 -36.74
CA SER A 196 12.15 -1.60 -38.00
C SER A 196 13.53 -1.17 -38.56
N THR A 197 14.07 -1.86 -39.58
CA THR A 197 14.18 -1.42 -41.00
C THR A 197 14.90 -0.07 -41.19
N SER A 198 15.89 0.13 -42.07
CA SER A 198 16.34 -0.56 -43.28
C SER A 198 17.50 0.26 -43.91
N ASN A 199 18.53 -0.40 -44.47
CA ASN A 199 18.98 -0.32 -45.88
C ASN A 199 20.48 -0.62 -46.08
N GLU A 200 20.74 -1.48 -47.08
CA GLU A 200 21.88 -1.58 -48.04
C GLU A 200 23.32 -1.61 -47.46
N ASN A 201 24.28 -2.43 -47.90
CA ASN A 201 24.59 -2.92 -49.24
C ASN A 201 25.69 -4.02 -49.17
N GLN A 202 25.72 -4.88 -50.20
CA GLN A 202 26.88 -5.56 -50.81
C GLN A 202 27.64 -6.76 -50.17
N ASN A 203 27.72 -7.79 -51.02
CA ASN A 203 28.81 -8.75 -51.27
C ASN A 203 29.02 -9.97 -50.34
N GLY A 204 28.94 -11.16 -50.96
CA GLY A 204 29.92 -12.23 -50.71
C GLY A 204 29.40 -13.64 -50.51
N THR A 205 29.30 -14.39 -51.61
CA THR A 205 29.75 -15.79 -51.78
C THR A 205 29.19 -16.94 -50.91
N PHE A 206 28.48 -17.84 -51.60
CA PHE A 206 28.57 -19.32 -51.60
C PHE A 206 29.17 -20.03 -50.37
N TYR A 207 28.43 -20.99 -49.78
CA TYR A 207 28.65 -22.44 -49.98
C TYR A 207 27.59 -23.29 -49.27
N THR A 208 27.39 -24.47 -49.84
CA THR A 208 26.39 -25.52 -49.62
C THR A 208 26.64 -26.41 -48.39
N SER A 209 25.58 -26.95 -47.78
CA SER A 209 25.29 -28.41 -47.68
C SER A 209 24.47 -28.77 -46.42
N SER A 210 23.44 -29.58 -46.66
CA SER A 210 22.50 -30.15 -45.67
C SER A 210 23.07 -31.44 -45.01
N PRO A 211 22.26 -32.29 -44.37
CA PRO A 211 22.01 -32.38 -42.93
C PRO A 211 22.54 -33.71 -42.34
N HIS A 212 22.44 -33.96 -41.03
CA HIS A 212 22.13 -35.30 -40.45
C HIS A 212 21.96 -35.26 -38.91
N THR A 213 20.72 -35.51 -38.49
CA THR A 213 20.15 -36.46 -37.49
C THR A 213 21.01 -37.14 -36.38
N PRO A 214 20.40 -37.81 -35.36
CA PRO A 214 20.27 -37.33 -33.98
C PRO A 214 20.90 -38.27 -32.92
N LEU A 215 20.90 -37.84 -31.66
CA LEU A 215 20.65 -38.65 -30.45
C LEU A 215 20.26 -37.72 -29.29
#